data_AF-A0A2S3W6U1-F1
#
_entry.id   AF-A0A2S3W6U1-F1
#
_cell.length_a   1.000
_cell.length_b   1.000
_cell.length_c   1.000
_cell.angle_alpha   90.00
_cell.angle_beta   90.00
_cell.angle_gamma   90.00
#
_symmetry.space_group_name_H-M   'P 1'
#
loop_
_entity.id
_entity.type
_entity.pdbx_description
1 polymer ?
#
loop_
_entity_poly.entity_id
_entity_poly.type
_entity_poly.pdbx_seq_one_letter_code
_entity_poly.pdbx_strand_id
1 'polypeptide(L)'
;MIRSVLHEGTMRQRLIGGVALAMMLAPVAAWADEEALIARSSARHIEVYAAGGAQWCQSNLRLKMVLSSESEDKGNPTAQVALLDKMRREFEQTCPTAERADASVSEEGRITGHYHAERSGGWVFAAANPPELTTPPAAPPHDDTPPNPFTGPMPQTSPAPAADAAAAQPAPPATPAVPDQVQAAVAPAPPASVPPQGEQGYWGYMLFAGKNDPTFPANPEAQKCWAQGHMQSEWFRSRNDDFRLHEVLEKAGQDMQAHSGDVAPNVIYAELETEFGHYDFQENMFPIHINGNLLRLGRPCAADGIPAAVELHAQDMESITGFAMSPEEARNFEHRRESYGWMNRRIWIVLEFSVDPKSVNDNASEPTYSATVHGYSVYGDQHLGTLLYQAGPEQIAAQRAQAQRIAAAKRQQQLVARRDSEIRELGTAPVPVRMANWVNDDRPVELFHSLDNIRASRFASMQGNGKPVPVSLLVQTGGSGHKDVATTWPGHLSLTMADDKADFGDAGWYLVSGLLTTPTQGDFPDAQLSVTRSYACKQAQCADATDPTEIENRKIANATQAAARNPAP
;
A
#
# COMPACT_ATOMS: atom_id res chain seq x y z
N MET A 1 -8.89 -24.54 -39.95
CA MET A 1 -8.28 -24.69 -41.29
C MET A 1 -8.99 -23.76 -42.25
N ILE A 2 -8.27 -23.16 -43.23
CA ILE A 2 -8.81 -22.61 -44.50
C ILE A 2 -9.81 -21.43 -44.37
N ARG A 3 -9.80 -20.36 -45.18
CA ARG A 3 -8.79 -19.68 -46.03
C ARG A 3 -9.46 -18.38 -46.56
N SER A 4 -8.66 -17.45 -47.08
CA SER A 4 -9.04 -16.50 -48.16
C SER A 4 -9.95 -15.29 -47.85
N VAL A 5 -10.00 -14.23 -48.69
CA VAL A 5 -8.95 -13.52 -49.51
C VAL A 5 -9.55 -12.24 -50.17
N LEU A 6 -8.74 -11.21 -50.48
CA LEU A 6 -9.01 -10.07 -51.41
C LEU A 6 -10.16 -9.10 -51.01
N HIS A 7 -10.43 -7.90 -51.58
CA HIS A 7 -9.85 -6.95 -52.58
C HIS A 7 -10.57 -5.57 -52.28
N GLU A 8 -10.18 -4.35 -52.68
CA GLU A 8 -8.92 -3.69 -53.09
C GLU A 8 -9.13 -2.15 -53.08
N GLY A 9 -8.13 -1.36 -53.51
CA GLY A 9 -8.30 0.06 -53.91
C GLY A 9 -7.44 1.07 -53.10
N THR A 10 -6.73 2.03 -53.70
CA THR A 10 -6.47 2.25 -55.14
C THR A 10 -5.13 2.98 -55.31
N MET A 11 -4.27 2.56 -56.25
CA MET A 11 -2.96 3.19 -56.49
C MET A 11 -3.01 4.32 -57.54
N ARG A 12 -2.38 5.47 -57.25
CA ARG A 12 -1.99 6.47 -58.27
C ARG A 12 -0.67 7.18 -57.91
N GLN A 13 0.34 6.99 -58.78
CA GLN A 13 1.25 7.98 -59.41
C GLN A 13 1.81 9.15 -58.54
N ARG A 14 3.09 9.54 -58.63
CA ARG A 14 4.20 9.19 -59.57
C ARG A 14 5.58 9.59 -58.99
N LEU A 15 6.66 9.13 -59.61
CA LEU A 15 8.07 9.36 -59.21
C LEU A 15 8.62 10.75 -59.59
N ILE A 16 9.30 11.42 -58.64
CA ILE A 16 10.55 12.22 -58.76
C ILE A 16 11.20 12.16 -57.34
N GLY A 17 12.52 12.06 -57.09
CA GLY A 17 13.68 11.94 -57.98
C GLY A 17 14.80 12.94 -57.63
N GLY A 18 15.78 12.58 -56.79
CA GLY A 18 16.95 13.42 -56.51
C GLY A 18 17.66 13.12 -55.18
N VAL A 19 18.98 12.93 -55.22
CA VAL A 19 19.83 12.67 -54.04
C VAL A 19 20.33 13.99 -53.43
N ALA A 20 20.40 14.06 -52.11
CA ALA A 20 21.23 15.04 -51.39
C ALA A 20 22.00 14.33 -50.26
N LEU A 21 23.32 14.50 -50.23
CA LEU A 21 24.21 13.87 -49.25
C LEU A 21 24.46 14.85 -48.08
N ALA A 22 24.19 14.43 -46.85
CA ALA A 22 24.47 15.22 -45.65
C ALA A 22 25.56 14.52 -44.81
N MET A 23 26.64 15.25 -44.49
CA MET A 23 27.78 14.70 -43.76
C MET A 23 27.47 14.57 -42.27
N MET A 24 27.75 13.41 -41.67
CA MET A 24 27.72 13.26 -40.21
C MET A 24 29.02 13.82 -39.60
N LEU A 25 28.88 14.81 -38.72
CA LEU A 25 29.91 15.17 -37.75
C LEU A 25 29.52 14.56 -36.41
N ALA A 26 30.15 13.44 -36.05
CA ALA A 26 29.94 12.79 -34.76
C ALA A 26 30.81 13.46 -33.68
N PRO A 27 30.23 13.97 -32.58
CA PRO A 27 31.01 14.46 -31.45
C PRO A 27 31.57 13.26 -30.68
N VAL A 28 32.90 13.12 -30.63
CA VAL A 28 33.57 12.15 -29.76
C VAL A 28 33.53 12.69 -28.33
N ALA A 29 32.50 12.34 -27.58
CA ALA A 29 32.45 12.55 -26.15
C ALA A 29 33.46 11.62 -25.47
N ALA A 30 34.45 12.18 -24.78
CA ALA A 30 35.30 11.44 -23.86
C ALA A 30 34.53 11.25 -22.54
N TRP A 31 34.02 10.04 -22.31
CA TRP A 31 33.36 9.68 -21.06
C TRP A 31 34.43 9.41 -20.01
N ALA A 32 34.34 10.05 -18.85
CA ALA A 32 34.96 9.51 -17.65
C ALA A 32 34.16 8.26 -17.22
N ASP A 33 34.83 7.22 -16.75
CA ASP A 33 34.16 6.03 -16.22
C ASP A 33 33.52 6.36 -14.87
N GLU A 34 32.30 6.90 -14.91
CA GLU A 34 31.41 6.95 -13.74
C GLU A 34 31.04 5.51 -13.34
N GLU A 35 31.27 5.16 -12.08
CA GLU A 35 30.94 3.86 -11.52
C GLU A 35 29.59 3.93 -10.78
N ALA A 36 28.59 3.19 -11.26
CA ALA A 36 27.32 3.02 -10.57
C ALA A 36 27.38 1.79 -9.66
N LEU A 37 27.08 1.95 -8.36
CA LEU A 37 26.89 0.81 -7.46
C LEU A 37 25.61 0.06 -7.86
N ILE A 38 25.75 -1.15 -8.40
CA ILE A 38 24.61 -1.98 -8.84
C ILE A 38 24.25 -3.07 -7.83
N ALA A 39 25.19 -3.48 -6.98
CA ALA A 39 24.97 -4.50 -5.97
C ALA A 39 25.89 -4.32 -4.76
N ARG A 40 25.41 -4.70 -3.58
CA ARG A 40 26.12 -4.63 -2.30
C ARG A 40 25.68 -5.75 -1.36
N SER A 41 26.60 -6.34 -0.62
CA SER A 41 26.26 -7.20 0.53
C SER A 41 27.08 -6.76 1.74
N SER A 42 26.44 -6.00 2.64
CA SER A 42 27.06 -5.62 3.92
C SER A 42 27.53 -6.85 4.71
N ALA A 43 26.74 -7.93 4.72
CA ALA A 43 27.04 -9.16 5.44
C ALA A 43 28.24 -9.98 4.90
N ARG A 44 28.75 -9.68 3.70
CA ARG A 44 29.98 -10.29 3.15
C ARG A 44 31.09 -9.26 2.86
N HIS A 45 30.85 -8.00 3.23
CA HIS A 45 31.75 -6.86 3.04
C HIS A 45 32.15 -6.66 1.56
N ILE A 46 31.16 -6.71 0.65
CA ILE A 46 31.32 -6.63 -0.82
C ILE A 46 30.43 -5.55 -1.42
N GLU A 47 31.00 -4.78 -2.35
CA GLU A 47 30.30 -3.83 -3.21
C GLU A 47 30.62 -4.11 -4.69
N VAL A 48 29.67 -3.96 -5.61
CA VAL A 48 29.85 -4.23 -7.04
C VAL A 48 29.34 -3.06 -7.86
N TYR A 49 30.25 -2.51 -8.65
CA TYR A 49 30.00 -1.36 -9.51
C TYR A 49 29.93 -1.79 -10.98
N ALA A 50 29.18 -1.05 -11.78
CA ALA A 50 29.17 -1.13 -13.23
C ALA A 50 29.61 0.22 -13.82
N ALA A 51 30.46 0.18 -14.85
CA ALA A 51 30.93 1.39 -15.53
C ALA A 51 29.85 1.99 -16.45
N GLY A 52 29.79 3.32 -16.52
CA GLY A 52 28.83 4.07 -17.33
C GLY A 52 27.76 4.83 -16.52
N GLY A 53 27.90 4.91 -15.19
CA GLY A 53 27.06 5.74 -14.32
C GLY A 53 25.57 5.46 -14.50
N ALA A 54 24.77 6.51 -14.71
CA ALA A 54 23.34 6.41 -14.97
C ALA A 54 22.96 5.64 -16.27
N GLN A 55 23.94 5.29 -17.12
CA GLN A 55 23.79 4.50 -18.34
C GLN A 55 24.62 3.20 -18.32
N TRP A 56 24.85 2.63 -17.14
CA TRP A 56 25.59 1.37 -16.97
C TRP A 56 24.95 0.16 -17.69
N CYS A 57 23.64 0.18 -17.91
CA CYS A 57 22.93 -0.92 -18.56
C CYS A 57 23.14 -0.91 -20.08
N GLN A 58 24.03 -1.78 -20.55
CA GLN A 58 24.44 -1.92 -21.96
C GLN A 58 24.58 -3.41 -22.32
N SER A 59 24.70 -3.74 -23.61
CA SER A 59 24.86 -5.13 -24.06
C SER A 59 26.13 -5.80 -23.53
N ASN A 60 27.20 -5.02 -23.29
CA ASN A 60 28.43 -5.45 -22.66
C ASN A 60 28.60 -4.74 -21.31
N LEU A 61 28.35 -5.42 -20.21
CA LEU A 61 28.54 -4.90 -18.86
C LEU A 61 30.02 -4.97 -18.46
N ARG A 62 30.62 -3.82 -18.08
CA ARG A 62 31.94 -3.78 -17.43
C ARG A 62 31.73 -3.64 -15.92
N LEU A 63 32.13 -4.65 -15.15
CA LEU A 63 31.87 -4.76 -13.72
C LEU A 63 33.15 -4.69 -12.88
N LYS A 64 33.01 -4.24 -11.64
CA LYS A 64 34.07 -4.10 -10.64
C LYS A 64 33.53 -4.51 -9.27
N MET A 65 33.83 -5.72 -8.84
CA MET A 65 33.61 -6.16 -7.47
C MET A 65 34.74 -5.63 -6.59
N VAL A 66 34.40 -5.04 -5.45
CA VAL A 66 35.34 -4.58 -4.41
C VAL A 66 35.09 -5.40 -3.16
N LEU A 67 36.15 -6.06 -2.66
CA LEU A 67 36.14 -6.77 -1.38
C LEU A 67 36.85 -5.89 -0.33
N SER A 68 36.21 -5.70 0.82
CA SER A 68 36.87 -5.11 1.99
C SER A 68 37.87 -6.08 2.63
N SER A 69 38.75 -5.56 3.50
CA SER A 69 39.66 -6.35 4.33
C SER A 69 38.97 -7.32 5.30
N GLU A 70 37.65 -7.18 5.49
CA GLU A 70 36.80 -8.01 6.35
C GLU A 70 36.04 -9.10 5.56
N SER A 71 36.18 -9.15 4.23
CA SER A 71 35.47 -10.13 3.40
C SER A 71 36.10 -11.52 3.45
N GLU A 72 35.31 -12.53 3.80
CA GLU A 72 35.72 -13.95 3.81
C GLU A 72 36.07 -14.49 2.41
N ASP A 73 35.67 -13.80 1.34
CA ASP A 73 35.91 -14.20 -0.05
C ASP A 73 37.26 -13.68 -0.61
N LYS A 74 38.03 -12.96 0.22
CA LYS A 74 39.36 -12.42 -0.14
C LYS A 74 40.32 -13.55 -0.51
N GLY A 75 40.95 -13.47 -1.68
CA GLY A 75 41.87 -14.50 -2.17
C GLY A 75 41.23 -15.86 -2.48
N ASN A 76 39.89 -15.95 -2.62
CA ASN A 76 39.17 -17.20 -2.93
C ASN A 76 38.42 -17.10 -4.28
N PRO A 77 39.09 -17.39 -5.42
CA PRO A 77 38.49 -17.29 -6.75
C PRO A 77 37.19 -18.08 -6.94
N THR A 78 37.07 -19.27 -6.32
CA THR A 78 35.86 -20.09 -6.40
C THR A 78 34.66 -19.42 -5.73
N ALA A 79 34.89 -18.77 -4.58
CA ALA A 79 33.85 -18.00 -3.92
C ALA A 79 33.53 -16.71 -4.67
N GLN A 80 34.53 -16.05 -5.27
CA GLN A 80 34.36 -14.88 -6.14
C GLN A 80 33.52 -15.17 -7.40
N VAL A 81 33.69 -16.33 -8.04
CA VAL A 81 32.78 -16.80 -9.10
C VAL A 81 31.37 -17.03 -8.54
N ALA A 82 31.24 -17.75 -7.42
CA ALA A 82 29.94 -18.04 -6.81
C ALA A 82 29.23 -16.81 -6.19
N LEU A 83 29.90 -15.65 -6.10
CA LEU A 83 29.33 -14.33 -5.84
C LEU A 83 28.77 -13.72 -7.15
N LEU A 84 29.55 -13.73 -8.23
CA LEU A 84 29.16 -13.18 -9.54
C LEU A 84 27.99 -13.96 -10.16
N ASP A 85 27.99 -15.29 -10.09
CA ASP A 85 26.90 -16.14 -10.59
C ASP A 85 25.53 -15.79 -9.96
N LYS A 86 25.53 -15.33 -8.70
CA LYS A 86 24.30 -14.90 -7.99
C LYS A 86 23.76 -13.57 -8.51
N MET A 87 24.60 -12.73 -9.12
CA MET A 87 24.18 -11.49 -9.78
C MET A 87 23.42 -11.73 -11.09
N ARG A 88 23.35 -12.96 -11.59
CA ARG A 88 22.52 -13.35 -12.74
C ARG A 88 21.11 -12.73 -12.69
N ARG A 89 20.44 -12.84 -11.54
CA ARG A 89 19.06 -12.32 -11.36
C ARG A 89 19.01 -10.80 -11.50
N GLU A 90 20.04 -10.11 -11.03
CA GLU A 90 20.14 -8.65 -11.15
C GLU A 90 20.24 -8.26 -12.62
N PHE A 91 21.16 -8.86 -13.38
CA PHE A 91 21.29 -8.60 -14.83
C PHE A 91 19.99 -8.93 -15.58
N GLU A 92 19.33 -10.05 -15.28
CA GLU A 92 18.06 -10.43 -15.91
C GLU A 92 16.88 -9.48 -15.55
N GLN A 93 16.91 -8.78 -14.42
CA GLN A 93 15.82 -7.91 -13.94
C GLN A 93 16.07 -6.42 -14.20
N THR A 94 17.26 -5.88 -13.92
CA THR A 94 17.56 -4.44 -14.04
C THR A 94 18.35 -4.08 -15.29
N CYS A 95 18.97 -5.05 -16.00
CA CYS A 95 19.52 -4.81 -17.33
C CYS A 95 19.15 -5.89 -18.37
N PRO A 96 17.86 -5.98 -18.78
CA PRO A 96 17.39 -7.00 -19.72
C PRO A 96 17.95 -6.88 -21.14
N THR A 97 18.73 -5.84 -21.46
CA THR A 97 19.49 -5.64 -22.72
C THR A 97 20.91 -6.20 -22.67
N ALA A 98 21.40 -6.64 -21.50
CA ALA A 98 22.73 -7.24 -21.37
C ALA A 98 22.82 -8.58 -22.10
N GLU A 99 23.95 -8.82 -22.76
CA GLU A 99 24.30 -10.07 -23.47
C GLU A 99 25.60 -10.66 -22.94
N ARG A 100 26.52 -9.79 -22.49
CA ARG A 100 27.88 -10.09 -22.02
C ARG A 100 28.17 -9.35 -20.71
N ALA A 101 28.95 -9.96 -19.82
CA ALA A 101 29.54 -9.30 -18.67
C ALA A 101 31.02 -9.64 -18.54
N ASP A 102 31.86 -8.63 -18.32
CA ASP A 102 33.28 -8.75 -18.00
C ASP A 102 33.52 -8.08 -16.65
N ALA A 103 33.93 -8.87 -15.65
CA ALA A 103 34.07 -8.45 -14.26
C ALA A 103 35.53 -8.45 -13.81
N SER A 104 35.94 -7.35 -13.19
CA SER A 104 37.17 -7.25 -12.40
C SER A 104 36.85 -7.45 -10.92
N VAL A 105 37.76 -8.09 -10.18
CA VAL A 105 37.69 -8.24 -8.73
C VAL A 105 38.87 -7.50 -8.10
N SER A 106 38.57 -6.61 -7.16
CA SER A 106 39.52 -5.70 -6.50
C SER A 106 39.53 -5.93 -4.99
N GLU A 107 40.65 -6.41 -4.46
CA GLU A 107 40.92 -6.55 -3.04
C GLU A 107 41.87 -5.42 -2.60
N GLU A 108 41.49 -4.61 -1.61
CA GLU A 108 42.32 -3.50 -1.09
C GLU A 108 42.84 -2.53 -2.18
N GLY A 109 42.02 -2.30 -3.22
CA GLY A 109 42.33 -1.45 -4.36
C GLY A 109 43.27 -2.07 -5.40
N ARG A 110 43.56 -3.38 -5.31
CA ARG A 110 44.39 -4.14 -6.26
C ARG A 110 43.51 -5.16 -6.97
N ILE A 111 43.57 -5.19 -8.30
CA ILE A 111 42.82 -6.20 -9.07
C ILE A 111 43.47 -7.58 -8.86
N THR A 112 42.71 -8.52 -8.31
CA THR A 112 43.14 -9.90 -8.01
C THR A 112 42.55 -10.94 -8.96
N GLY A 113 41.46 -10.61 -9.66
CA GLY A 113 40.82 -11.52 -10.60
C GLY A 113 40.11 -10.81 -11.76
N HIS A 114 40.02 -11.52 -12.88
CA HIS A 114 39.22 -11.15 -14.05
C HIS A 114 38.31 -12.33 -14.42
N TYR A 115 37.04 -12.05 -14.62
CA TYR A 115 36.01 -13.05 -14.89
C TYR A 115 35.09 -12.59 -16.02
N HIS A 116 34.48 -13.53 -16.71
CA HIS A 116 33.67 -13.28 -17.89
C HIS A 116 32.47 -14.23 -17.93
N ALA A 117 31.30 -13.70 -18.28
CA ALA A 117 30.07 -14.46 -18.50
C ALA A 117 29.30 -13.95 -19.74
N GLU A 118 28.49 -14.83 -20.31
CA GLU A 118 27.53 -14.50 -21.36
C GLU A 118 26.14 -15.02 -21.02
N ARG A 119 25.11 -14.31 -21.50
CA ARG A 119 23.71 -14.71 -21.39
C ARG A 119 23.41 -16.03 -22.11
N SER A 120 24.11 -16.27 -23.22
CA SER A 120 24.13 -17.53 -23.98
C SER A 120 24.51 -18.73 -23.10
N GLY A 121 25.51 -18.54 -22.22
CA GLY A 121 25.97 -19.51 -21.22
C GLY A 121 25.18 -19.49 -19.91
N GLY A 122 24.05 -18.79 -19.83
CA GLY A 122 23.21 -18.73 -18.64
C GLY A 122 23.79 -17.91 -17.49
N TRP A 123 24.67 -16.94 -17.78
CA TRP A 123 25.33 -16.05 -16.82
C TRP A 123 26.27 -16.74 -15.81
N VAL A 124 26.89 -17.85 -16.19
CA VAL A 124 27.97 -18.50 -15.42
C VAL A 124 29.30 -17.79 -15.70
N PHE A 125 30.01 -17.38 -14.65
CA PHE A 125 31.30 -16.68 -14.76
C PHE A 125 32.49 -17.66 -14.80
N ALA A 126 33.37 -17.48 -15.78
CA ALA A 126 34.65 -18.18 -15.89
C ALA A 126 35.82 -17.19 -15.76
N ALA A 127 36.98 -17.66 -15.29
CA ALA A 127 38.19 -16.83 -15.25
C ALA A 127 38.62 -16.41 -16.66
N ALA A 128 38.82 -15.11 -16.86
CA ALA A 128 39.17 -14.52 -18.14
C ALA A 128 40.67 -14.26 -18.24
N ASN A 129 41.32 -14.78 -19.29
CA ASN A 129 42.62 -14.26 -19.70
C ASN A 129 42.41 -12.81 -20.20
N PRO A 130 43.23 -11.84 -19.76
CA PRO A 130 43.08 -10.45 -20.22
C PRO A 130 43.32 -10.37 -21.74
N PRO A 131 42.51 -9.61 -22.49
CA PRO A 131 42.71 -9.44 -23.92
C PRO A 131 44.02 -8.71 -24.19
N GLU A 132 44.83 -9.22 -25.12
CA GLU A 132 46.04 -8.53 -25.56
C GLU A 132 45.67 -7.17 -26.18
N LEU A 133 46.31 -6.10 -25.72
CA LEU A 133 46.17 -4.76 -26.29
C LEU A 133 46.72 -4.75 -27.71
N THR A 134 45.84 -4.78 -28.70
CA THR A 134 46.19 -4.71 -30.13
C THR A 134 46.70 -3.33 -30.51
N THR A 135 48.01 -3.14 -30.37
CA THR A 135 48.73 -1.93 -30.77
C THR A 135 48.43 -1.59 -32.24
N PRO A 136 48.00 -0.35 -32.57
CA PRO A 136 47.80 0.08 -33.95
C PRO A 136 49.09 -0.02 -34.78
N PRO A 137 49.03 -0.39 -36.07
CA PRO A 137 50.22 -0.42 -36.93
C PRO A 137 50.86 0.95 -37.07
N ALA A 138 52.20 1.01 -36.96
CA ALA A 138 52.94 2.25 -37.15
C ALA A 138 52.90 2.72 -38.61
N ALA A 139 52.62 4.02 -38.82
CA ALA A 139 52.75 4.67 -40.12
C ALA A 139 54.23 5.00 -40.43
N PRO A 140 54.64 5.03 -41.71
CA PRO A 140 56.02 5.33 -42.11
C PRO A 140 56.40 6.81 -41.89
N PRO A 141 57.71 7.12 -41.81
CA PRO A 141 58.20 8.45 -41.42
C PRO A 141 58.12 9.48 -42.57
N HIS A 142 57.92 10.74 -42.19
CA HIS A 142 58.27 11.90 -43.00
C HIS A 142 58.93 12.96 -42.11
N ASP A 143 60.20 13.26 -42.39
CA ASP A 143 60.88 14.44 -41.86
C ASP A 143 60.44 15.70 -42.63
N ASP A 144 60.20 16.80 -41.93
CA ASP A 144 60.74 18.14 -42.25
C ASP A 144 60.35 19.16 -41.14
N THR A 145 61.19 20.17 -40.90
CA THR A 145 61.05 21.12 -39.76
C THR A 145 61.69 22.51 -40.02
N PRO A 146 61.40 23.55 -39.21
CA PRO A 146 60.17 23.84 -38.46
C PRO A 146 59.42 25.05 -39.11
N PRO A 147 59.66 26.36 -38.84
CA PRO A 147 60.31 27.06 -37.72
C PRO A 147 59.29 27.47 -36.61
N ASN A 148 59.69 28.35 -35.68
CA ASN A 148 58.87 28.91 -34.60
C ASN A 148 59.22 30.41 -34.35
N PRO A 149 58.29 31.27 -33.90
CA PRO A 149 58.65 32.56 -33.28
C PRO A 149 57.98 32.81 -31.89
N PHE A 150 58.64 33.62 -31.06
CA PHE A 150 58.25 34.06 -29.69
C PHE A 150 58.35 32.94 -28.61
N THR A 151 59.08 33.00 -27.47
CA THR A 151 59.76 34.04 -26.66
C THR A 151 58.83 35.18 -26.21
N GLY A 152 58.44 35.38 -24.94
CA GLY A 152 58.88 34.97 -23.58
C GLY A 152 58.55 36.15 -22.61
N PRO A 153 58.95 36.24 -21.32
CA PRO A 153 59.41 35.26 -20.31
C PRO A 153 58.55 35.31 -18.99
N MET A 154 59.05 34.78 -17.87
CA MET A 154 58.47 34.95 -16.50
C MET A 154 58.73 36.35 -15.89
N PRO A 155 58.01 36.73 -14.81
CA PRO A 155 58.70 36.79 -13.50
C PRO A 155 57.88 36.33 -12.27
N GLN A 156 58.57 36.19 -11.12
CA GLN A 156 58.03 35.88 -9.78
C GLN A 156 57.79 37.16 -8.95
N THR A 157 57.01 37.10 -7.85
CA THR A 157 57.46 37.36 -6.44
C THR A 157 56.32 37.31 -5.40
N SER A 158 56.70 37.25 -4.11
CA SER A 158 55.87 37.13 -2.89
C SER A 158 55.58 38.54 -2.26
N PRO A 159 55.14 38.76 -0.98
CA PRO A 159 55.15 37.92 0.25
C PRO A 159 53.89 37.98 1.16
N ALA A 160 54.01 37.34 2.35
CA ALA A 160 53.11 37.45 3.51
C ALA A 160 53.44 38.74 4.35
N PRO A 161 52.99 38.98 5.61
CA PRO A 161 52.73 38.09 6.77
C PRO A 161 51.21 38.04 7.13
N ALA A 162 50.68 37.67 8.31
CA ALA A 162 51.22 37.43 9.65
C ALA A 162 50.40 36.38 10.46
N ALA A 163 50.46 36.41 11.80
CA ALA A 163 49.85 35.48 12.74
C ALA A 163 49.23 36.21 13.96
N ASP A 164 48.40 35.52 14.75
CA ASP A 164 48.61 35.40 16.20
C ASP A 164 47.83 34.21 16.81
N ALA A 165 48.11 33.81 18.06
CA ALA A 165 47.48 32.66 18.72
C ALA A 165 47.30 32.82 20.24
N ALA A 166 46.14 32.44 20.80
CA ALA A 166 45.96 32.31 22.26
C ALA A 166 44.76 31.43 22.70
N ALA A 167 45.00 30.70 23.80
CA ALA A 167 44.08 30.31 24.88
C ALA A 167 42.71 29.63 24.60
N ALA A 168 42.52 28.46 25.22
CA ALA A 168 41.21 27.89 25.52
C ALA A 168 40.75 28.25 26.95
N GLN A 169 39.44 28.26 27.20
CA GLN A 169 38.85 28.26 28.55
C GLN A 169 37.68 27.26 28.66
N PRO A 170 37.40 26.71 29.86
CA PRO A 170 36.45 25.61 30.03
C PRO A 170 35.00 26.07 30.23
N ALA A 171 34.06 25.17 29.92
CA ALA A 171 32.65 25.31 30.28
C ALA A 171 32.42 25.03 31.79
N PRO A 172 31.41 25.66 32.43
CA PRO A 172 31.16 25.50 33.87
C PRO A 172 30.47 24.17 34.22
N PRO A 173 30.65 23.65 35.45
CA PRO A 173 29.95 22.46 35.93
C PRO A 173 28.48 22.76 36.28
N ALA A 174 27.59 21.81 35.98
CA ALA A 174 26.19 21.88 36.39
C ALA A 174 25.97 21.29 37.79
N THR A 175 25.29 22.04 38.66
CA THR A 175 24.87 21.60 40.00
C THR A 175 23.78 20.52 39.90
N PRO A 176 23.82 19.44 40.71
CA PRO A 176 22.83 18.36 40.60
C PRO A 176 21.44 18.77 41.09
N ALA A 177 20.40 18.35 40.36
CA ALA A 177 19.01 18.42 40.78
C ALA A 177 18.63 17.19 41.63
N VAL A 178 17.72 17.39 42.59
CA VAL A 178 17.16 16.35 43.47
C VAL A 178 16.09 15.55 42.68
N PRO A 179 15.97 14.21 42.86
CA PRO A 179 15.13 13.39 42.00
C PRO A 179 13.64 13.45 42.38
N ASP A 180 12.85 14.19 41.60
CA ASP A 180 11.40 14.04 41.59
C ASP A 180 10.98 12.91 40.63
N GLN A 181 10.42 11.86 41.22
CA GLN A 181 9.52 10.87 40.62
C GLN A 181 9.82 10.49 39.15
N VAL A 182 10.87 9.67 38.97
CA VAL A 182 10.82 8.65 37.91
C VAL A 182 9.61 7.77 38.20
N GLN A 183 8.49 8.03 37.51
CA GLN A 183 7.36 7.13 37.48
C GLN A 183 7.89 5.78 37.04
N ALA A 184 7.88 4.79 37.93
CA ALA A 184 8.51 3.50 37.68
C ALA A 184 7.90 2.92 36.41
N ALA A 185 8.70 2.84 35.34
CA ALA A 185 8.37 2.03 34.19
C ALA A 185 8.22 0.61 34.73
N VAL A 186 6.97 0.15 34.83
CA VAL A 186 6.68 -1.25 35.15
C VAL A 186 7.39 -2.04 34.06
N ALA A 187 8.49 -2.70 34.44
CA ALA A 187 9.26 -3.49 33.50
C ALA A 187 8.26 -4.42 32.81
N PRO A 188 8.17 -4.41 31.47
CA PRO A 188 7.17 -5.22 30.77
C PRO A 188 7.34 -6.65 31.27
N ALA A 189 6.25 -7.24 31.75
CA ALA A 189 6.28 -8.65 32.13
C ALA A 189 6.89 -9.42 30.96
N PRO A 190 7.87 -10.31 31.19
CA PRO A 190 8.51 -11.04 30.09
C PRO A 190 7.37 -11.66 29.26
N PRO A 191 7.33 -11.41 27.94
CA PRO A 191 6.18 -11.76 27.13
C PRO A 191 5.87 -13.23 27.34
N ALA A 192 4.59 -13.54 27.58
CA ALA A 192 4.15 -14.91 27.77
C ALA A 192 4.60 -15.69 26.53
N SER A 193 5.61 -16.55 26.72
CA SER A 193 6.34 -17.12 25.61
C SER A 193 5.43 -18.09 24.87
N VAL A 194 4.88 -17.64 23.72
CA VAL A 194 4.18 -18.52 22.78
C VAL A 194 5.14 -19.67 22.50
N PRO A 195 4.79 -20.94 22.81
CA PRO A 195 5.74 -22.02 22.69
C PRO A 195 6.22 -22.14 21.24
N PRO A 196 7.53 -22.07 20.98
CA PRO A 196 8.03 -22.54 19.69
C PRO A 196 7.72 -24.04 19.59
N GLN A 197 7.39 -24.51 18.38
CA GLN A 197 7.20 -25.94 18.07
C GLN A 197 5.91 -26.60 18.61
N GLY A 198 4.78 -25.89 18.53
CA GLY A 198 3.49 -26.57 18.32
C GLY A 198 3.33 -27.01 16.86
N GLU A 199 2.52 -28.05 16.60
CA GLU A 199 2.17 -28.45 15.23
C GLU A 199 1.33 -27.38 14.53
N GLN A 200 1.59 -27.16 13.24
CA GLN A 200 1.11 -25.97 12.53
C GLN A 200 0.21 -26.30 11.34
N GLY A 201 -0.67 -25.35 11.01
CA GLY A 201 -1.62 -25.45 9.91
C GLY A 201 -2.53 -26.66 10.06
N TYR A 202 -2.57 -27.53 9.05
CA TYR A 202 -3.47 -28.70 9.08
C TYR A 202 -3.09 -29.72 10.16
N TRP A 203 -1.80 -29.87 10.52
CA TRP A 203 -1.41 -30.76 11.63
C TRP A 203 -1.88 -30.18 12.98
N GLY A 204 -1.76 -28.87 13.16
CA GLY A 204 -2.36 -28.15 14.29
C GLY A 204 -3.89 -28.34 14.37
N TYR A 205 -4.59 -28.29 13.23
CA TYR A 205 -6.01 -28.64 13.15
C TYR A 205 -6.30 -30.10 13.56
N MET A 206 -5.49 -31.08 13.13
CA MET A 206 -5.68 -32.48 13.52
C MET A 206 -5.55 -32.70 15.04
N LEU A 207 -4.63 -31.98 15.70
CA LEU A 207 -4.52 -32.02 17.16
C LEU A 207 -5.68 -31.28 17.85
N PHE A 208 -6.12 -30.14 17.32
CA PHE A 208 -7.34 -29.45 17.79
C PHE A 208 -8.58 -30.34 17.67
N ALA A 209 -8.71 -31.10 16.57
CA ALA A 209 -9.79 -32.06 16.36
C ALA A 209 -9.68 -33.23 17.36
N GLY A 210 -8.50 -33.85 17.49
CA GLY A 210 -8.26 -34.93 18.46
C GLY A 210 -8.41 -34.52 19.94
N LYS A 211 -8.26 -33.23 20.25
CA LYS A 211 -8.49 -32.66 21.60
C LYS A 211 -9.97 -32.35 21.88
N ASN A 212 -10.78 -32.09 20.85
CA ASN A 212 -12.20 -31.73 20.99
C ASN A 212 -13.18 -32.89 20.69
N ASP A 213 -12.78 -33.85 19.86
CA ASP A 213 -13.54 -35.06 19.52
C ASP A 213 -12.68 -36.31 19.80
N PRO A 214 -12.96 -37.08 20.88
CA PRO A 214 -12.20 -38.28 21.20
C PRO A 214 -12.44 -39.45 20.23
N THR A 215 -13.37 -39.31 19.27
CA THR A 215 -13.53 -40.28 18.18
C THR A 215 -12.60 -39.99 16.99
N PHE A 216 -12.09 -38.76 16.86
CA PHE A 216 -11.19 -38.38 15.77
C PHE A 216 -9.86 -39.15 15.78
N PRO A 217 -9.17 -39.39 16.92
CA PRO A 217 -7.96 -40.23 16.97
C PRO A 217 -8.23 -41.73 16.75
N ALA A 218 -9.49 -42.17 16.84
CA ALA A 218 -9.91 -43.53 16.50
C ALA A 218 -10.33 -43.69 15.03
N ASN A 219 -10.40 -42.60 14.24
CA ASN A 219 -10.74 -42.66 12.82
C ASN A 219 -9.54 -43.18 11.99
N PRO A 220 -9.67 -44.32 11.28
CA PRO A 220 -8.57 -44.87 10.47
C PRO A 220 -8.05 -43.91 9.40
N GLU A 221 -8.87 -43.00 8.88
CA GLU A 221 -8.45 -42.02 7.87
C GLU A 221 -7.63 -40.87 8.48
N ALA A 222 -7.96 -40.45 9.70
CA ALA A 222 -7.11 -39.52 10.46
C ALA A 222 -5.79 -40.19 10.86
N GLN A 223 -5.80 -41.45 11.28
CA GLN A 223 -4.60 -42.25 11.57
C GLN A 223 -3.71 -42.43 10.33
N LYS A 224 -4.29 -42.71 9.16
CA LYS A 224 -3.57 -42.76 7.87
C LYS A 224 -2.90 -41.43 7.53
N CYS A 225 -3.62 -40.33 7.73
CA CYS A 225 -3.10 -38.99 7.50
C CYS A 225 -1.93 -38.67 8.45
N TRP A 226 -2.08 -38.92 9.76
CA TRP A 226 -1.03 -38.72 10.76
C TRP A 226 0.20 -39.58 10.48
N ALA A 227 0.02 -40.85 10.12
CA ALA A 227 1.11 -41.75 9.75
C ALA A 227 1.87 -41.30 8.48
N GLN A 228 1.19 -40.67 7.51
CA GLN A 228 1.80 -40.06 6.33
C GLN A 228 2.64 -38.81 6.66
N GLY A 229 2.32 -38.09 7.74
CA GLY A 229 3.10 -36.96 8.25
C GLY A 229 4.27 -37.41 9.12
N HIS A 230 3.96 -37.93 10.31
CA HIS A 230 4.89 -38.05 11.42
C HIS A 230 5.59 -39.42 11.47
N MET A 231 5.09 -40.43 10.74
CA MET A 231 5.58 -41.81 10.78
C MET A 231 6.01 -42.36 9.41
N GLN A 232 6.42 -41.49 8.48
CA GLN A 232 6.67 -41.84 7.06
C GLN A 232 7.48 -43.13 6.84
N SER A 233 8.59 -43.34 7.54
CA SER A 233 9.42 -44.53 7.34
C SER A 233 8.76 -45.83 7.82
N GLU A 234 7.78 -45.77 8.71
CA GLU A 234 6.99 -46.95 9.11
C GLU A 234 5.83 -47.13 8.12
N TRP A 235 5.07 -46.07 7.85
CA TRP A 235 3.99 -46.02 6.86
C TRP A 235 4.41 -46.58 5.48
N PHE A 236 5.52 -46.11 4.90
CA PHE A 236 5.96 -46.57 3.59
C PHE A 236 6.38 -48.05 3.56
N ARG A 237 6.70 -48.64 4.72
CA ARG A 237 7.04 -50.07 4.87
C ARG A 237 5.83 -50.94 5.20
N SER A 238 4.78 -50.37 5.81
CA SER A 238 3.58 -51.10 6.25
C SER A 238 2.40 -51.02 5.28
N ARG A 239 2.26 -49.96 4.47
CA ARG A 239 1.09 -49.68 3.61
C ARG A 239 0.65 -50.76 2.60
N ASN A 240 1.41 -51.84 2.42
CA ASN A 240 1.12 -52.98 1.54
C ASN A 240 0.98 -54.32 2.32
N ASP A 241 0.93 -54.27 3.66
CA ASP A 241 0.90 -55.40 4.59
C ASP A 241 -0.16 -55.08 5.65
N ASP A 242 -1.36 -55.67 5.51
CA ASP A 242 -2.55 -55.27 6.29
C ASP A 242 -2.33 -55.37 7.81
N PHE A 243 -1.51 -56.31 8.27
CA PHE A 243 -1.21 -56.48 9.70
C PHE A 243 -0.29 -55.37 10.21
N ARG A 244 0.81 -55.09 9.51
CA ARG A 244 1.71 -53.98 9.86
C ARG A 244 1.05 -52.62 9.67
N LEU A 245 0.14 -52.49 8.71
CA LEU A 245 -0.64 -51.28 8.50
C LEU A 245 -1.53 -51.04 9.72
N HIS A 246 -2.22 -52.06 10.22
CA HIS A 246 -3.00 -51.94 11.45
C HIS A 246 -2.15 -51.54 12.67
N GLU A 247 -1.00 -52.19 12.89
CA GLU A 247 -0.04 -51.82 13.96
C GLU A 247 0.40 -50.34 13.87
N VAL A 248 0.74 -49.86 12.67
CA VAL A 248 1.15 -48.46 12.44
C VAL A 248 -0.01 -47.48 12.62
N LEU A 249 -1.25 -47.86 12.29
CA LEU A 249 -2.44 -47.01 12.46
C LEU A 249 -2.86 -46.90 13.93
N GLU A 250 -2.83 -48.00 14.70
CA GLU A 250 -3.06 -47.93 16.15
C GLU A 250 -2.02 -47.06 16.85
N LYS A 251 -0.74 -47.23 16.48
CA LYS A 251 0.35 -46.39 16.99
C LYS A 251 0.15 -44.92 16.59
N ALA A 252 -0.25 -44.62 15.36
CA ALA A 252 -0.55 -43.25 14.91
C ALA A 252 -1.72 -42.62 15.67
N GLY A 253 -2.76 -43.40 16.01
CA GLY A 253 -3.87 -42.95 16.84
C GLY A 253 -3.45 -42.61 18.27
N GLN A 254 -2.60 -43.45 18.88
CA GLN A 254 -2.03 -43.23 20.21
C GLN A 254 -1.10 -42.00 20.24
N ASP A 255 -0.26 -41.86 19.22
CA ASP A 255 0.70 -40.77 19.05
C ASP A 255 -0.02 -39.42 18.86
N MET A 256 -0.99 -39.35 17.93
CA MET A 256 -1.84 -38.17 17.74
C MET A 256 -2.67 -37.85 18.99
N GLN A 257 -3.16 -38.85 19.72
CA GLN A 257 -3.89 -38.64 20.98
C GLN A 257 -2.98 -38.07 22.09
N ALA A 258 -1.71 -38.48 22.15
CA ALA A 258 -0.73 -37.94 23.09
C ALA A 258 -0.40 -36.48 22.75
N HIS A 259 -0.03 -36.20 21.49
CA HIS A 259 0.21 -34.83 21.01
C HIS A 259 -1.02 -33.92 21.17
N SER A 260 -2.24 -34.45 20.97
CA SER A 260 -3.49 -33.72 21.24
C SER A 260 -3.66 -33.41 22.72
N GLY A 261 -3.04 -34.18 23.62
CA GLY A 261 -3.01 -33.93 25.07
C GLY A 261 -2.27 -32.65 25.43
N ASP A 262 -1.15 -32.37 24.77
CA ASP A 262 -0.26 -31.24 25.08
C ASP A 262 -0.72 -29.89 24.48
N VAL A 263 -1.50 -29.90 23.39
CA VAL A 263 -2.04 -28.67 22.78
C VAL A 263 -3.10 -28.02 23.69
N ALA A 264 -3.05 -26.70 23.83
CA ALA A 264 -4.04 -25.94 24.60
C ALA A 264 -5.47 -26.12 24.03
N PRO A 265 -6.51 -26.22 24.88
CA PRO A 265 -7.88 -26.40 24.41
C PRO A 265 -8.30 -25.22 23.52
N ASN A 266 -8.94 -25.52 22.39
CA ASN A 266 -9.44 -24.55 21.41
C ASN A 266 -8.37 -23.69 20.71
N VAL A 267 -7.10 -24.12 20.69
CA VAL A 267 -6.01 -23.42 19.98
C VAL A 267 -5.62 -24.14 18.69
N ILE A 268 -5.40 -23.37 17.62
CA ILE A 268 -4.71 -23.81 16.39
C ILE A 268 -3.56 -22.83 16.10
N TYR A 269 -2.37 -23.37 15.82
CA TYR A 269 -1.24 -22.58 15.29
C TYR A 269 -1.20 -22.68 13.77
N ALA A 270 -0.87 -21.59 13.07
CA ALA A 270 -0.66 -21.62 11.63
C ALA A 270 0.45 -20.66 11.16
N GLU A 271 1.16 -21.09 10.12
CA GLU A 271 2.27 -20.37 9.50
C GLU A 271 1.76 -19.50 8.34
N LEU A 272 2.31 -18.29 8.20
CA LEU A 272 2.09 -17.39 7.06
C LEU A 272 3.44 -16.82 6.58
N GLU A 273 3.82 -17.13 5.33
CA GLU A 273 4.89 -16.40 4.63
C GLU A 273 4.35 -15.05 4.15
N THR A 274 5.07 -13.96 4.43
CA THR A 274 4.76 -12.61 3.93
C THR A 274 6.04 -11.75 3.81
N GLU A 275 5.91 -10.49 3.40
CA GLU A 275 7.01 -9.53 3.30
C GLU A 275 6.79 -8.29 4.17
N PHE A 276 7.87 -7.76 4.75
CA PHE A 276 7.85 -6.51 5.52
C PHE A 276 8.24 -5.29 4.67
N GLY A 277 7.58 -4.15 4.92
CA GLY A 277 7.79 -2.89 4.22
C GLY A 277 9.01 -2.09 4.71
N HIS A 278 9.15 -0.84 4.26
CA HIS A 278 10.21 0.05 4.74
C HIS A 278 10.00 0.42 6.21
N TYR A 279 11.09 0.55 6.98
CA TYR A 279 11.03 0.91 8.40
C TYR A 279 10.33 2.25 8.62
N ASP A 280 9.32 2.27 9.51
CA ASP A 280 8.62 3.48 9.92
C ASP A 280 9.33 4.09 11.13
N PHE A 281 9.97 5.24 10.93
CA PHE A 281 10.68 5.99 11.98
C PHE A 281 9.76 6.77 12.93
N GLN A 282 8.46 6.91 12.62
CA GLN A 282 7.47 7.51 13.52
C GLN A 282 6.96 6.44 14.48
N GLU A 283 6.58 5.28 13.95
CA GLU A 283 5.99 4.17 14.73
C GLU A 283 7.04 3.15 15.24
N ASN A 284 8.32 3.33 14.88
CA ASN A 284 9.48 2.50 15.28
C ASN A 284 9.26 0.99 15.00
N MET A 285 8.79 0.68 13.79
CA MET A 285 8.38 -0.66 13.38
C MET A 285 8.60 -0.93 11.90
N PHE A 286 8.72 -2.22 11.55
CA PHE A 286 8.58 -2.67 10.17
C PHE A 286 7.11 -3.01 9.89
N PRO A 287 6.43 -2.33 8.95
CA PRO A 287 5.05 -2.61 8.63
C PRO A 287 4.91 -3.95 7.89
N ILE A 288 3.79 -4.64 8.12
CA ILE A 288 3.39 -5.87 7.44
C ILE A 288 2.01 -5.64 6.81
N HIS A 289 1.74 -6.29 5.69
CA HIS A 289 0.41 -6.34 5.09
C HIS A 289 -0.04 -7.80 4.98
N ILE A 290 -1.02 -8.17 5.83
CA ILE A 290 -1.78 -9.43 5.68
C ILE A 290 -3.10 -9.07 4.99
N ASN A 291 -3.42 -9.77 3.90
CA ASN A 291 -4.59 -9.46 3.08
C ASN A 291 -5.76 -10.38 3.44
N GLY A 292 -6.86 -9.80 3.94
CA GLY A 292 -8.09 -10.51 4.23
C GLY A 292 -8.13 -11.16 5.63
N ASN A 293 -9.26 -11.80 5.90
CA ASN A 293 -9.63 -12.34 7.21
C ASN A 293 -9.91 -13.86 7.20
N LEU A 294 -9.49 -14.57 6.16
CA LEU A 294 -9.75 -16.00 5.97
C LEU A 294 -8.43 -16.73 5.68
N LEU A 295 -8.06 -17.68 6.55
CA LEU A 295 -6.85 -18.49 6.39
C LEU A 295 -7.22 -19.95 6.10
N ARG A 296 -6.88 -20.44 4.89
CA ARG A 296 -7.23 -21.79 4.43
C ARG A 296 -6.06 -22.77 4.62
N LEU A 297 -6.19 -23.64 5.61
CA LEU A 297 -5.26 -24.70 5.98
C LEU A 297 -5.49 -25.92 5.06
N GLY A 298 -4.67 -26.08 4.02
CA GLY A 298 -4.79 -27.19 3.07
C GLY A 298 -4.30 -28.52 3.63
N ARG A 299 -5.00 -29.62 3.34
CA ARG A 299 -4.62 -30.97 3.81
C ARG A 299 -3.34 -31.48 3.11
N PRO A 300 -2.31 -31.93 3.85
CA PRO A 300 -1.05 -32.42 3.27
C PRO A 300 -1.08 -33.91 2.85
N CYS A 301 -2.13 -34.64 3.22
CA CYS A 301 -2.23 -36.10 3.08
C CYS A 301 -3.37 -36.55 2.14
N ALA A 302 -3.32 -37.82 1.72
CA ALA A 302 -4.41 -38.49 1.02
C ALA A 302 -5.16 -39.42 1.99
N ALA A 303 -6.41 -39.06 2.30
CA ALA A 303 -7.33 -39.78 3.18
C ALA A 303 -8.77 -39.37 2.82
N ASP A 304 -9.74 -40.27 3.01
CA ASP A 304 -11.17 -39.96 2.79
C ASP A 304 -11.87 -39.58 4.09
N GLY A 305 -13.04 -38.95 4.04
CA GLY A 305 -13.85 -38.65 5.23
C GLY A 305 -13.29 -37.63 6.24
N ILE A 306 -12.07 -37.10 6.03
CA ILE A 306 -11.54 -35.92 6.74
C ILE A 306 -11.47 -34.70 5.79
N PRO A 307 -11.64 -33.45 6.26
CA PRO A 307 -11.74 -32.28 5.37
C PRO A 307 -10.52 -32.09 4.46
N ALA A 308 -10.73 -31.67 3.21
CA ALA A 308 -9.67 -31.43 2.22
C ALA A 308 -8.90 -30.10 2.48
N ALA A 309 -9.56 -29.16 3.14
CA ALA A 309 -8.95 -28.01 3.79
C ALA A 309 -9.75 -27.66 5.05
N VAL A 310 -9.26 -26.74 5.87
CA VAL A 310 -10.00 -26.12 6.97
C VAL A 310 -9.80 -24.62 6.89
N GLU A 311 -10.84 -23.83 7.10
CA GLU A 311 -10.74 -22.38 7.04
C GLU A 311 -10.92 -21.75 8.41
N LEU A 312 -10.05 -20.79 8.75
CA LEU A 312 -10.16 -19.98 9.95
C LEU A 312 -10.59 -18.55 9.55
N HIS A 313 -11.77 -18.13 9.99
CA HIS A 313 -12.25 -16.76 9.79
C HIS A 313 -11.89 -15.91 11.01
N ALA A 314 -10.85 -15.07 10.86
CA ALA A 314 -10.30 -14.21 11.90
C ALA A 314 -10.28 -12.75 11.43
N GLN A 315 -11.31 -11.98 11.81
CA GLN A 315 -11.45 -10.57 11.43
C GLN A 315 -10.31 -9.68 11.94
N ASP A 316 -9.57 -10.12 12.95
CA ASP A 316 -8.48 -9.39 13.57
C ASP A 316 -7.09 -9.73 13.03
N MET A 317 -6.98 -10.64 12.06
CA MET A 317 -5.72 -10.88 11.35
C MET A 317 -5.21 -9.61 10.63
N GLU A 318 -6.12 -8.78 10.12
CA GLU A 318 -5.80 -7.45 9.55
C GLU A 318 -5.34 -6.41 10.59
N SER A 319 -5.43 -6.71 11.90
CA SER A 319 -4.90 -5.83 12.96
C SER A 319 -3.40 -5.99 13.23
N ILE A 320 -2.76 -6.98 12.60
CA ILE A 320 -1.30 -7.18 12.62
C ILE A 320 -0.68 -6.22 11.59
N THR A 321 -0.41 -4.99 12.01
CA THR A 321 0.13 -3.92 11.14
C THR A 321 1.64 -4.00 10.93
N GLY A 322 2.36 -4.83 11.69
CA GLY A 322 3.82 -4.97 11.60
C GLY A 322 4.46 -5.40 12.93
N PHE A 323 5.79 -5.31 13.01
CA PHE A 323 6.57 -5.65 14.20
C PHE A 323 7.47 -4.49 14.66
N ALA A 324 7.42 -4.19 15.96
CA ALA A 324 8.24 -3.14 16.56
C ALA A 324 9.70 -3.59 16.71
N MET A 325 10.64 -2.69 16.43
CA MET A 325 12.08 -2.93 16.52
C MET A 325 12.78 -1.57 16.64
N SER A 326 13.76 -1.40 17.53
CA SER A 326 14.41 -0.09 17.68
C SER A 326 15.21 0.30 16.42
N PRO A 327 15.47 1.59 16.16
CA PRO A 327 16.16 2.02 14.92
C PRO A 327 17.57 1.41 14.74
N GLU A 328 18.27 1.09 15.83
CA GLU A 328 19.58 0.43 15.78
C GLU A 328 19.46 -1.07 15.45
N GLU A 329 18.53 -1.78 16.10
CA GLU A 329 18.22 -3.17 15.79
C GLU A 329 17.70 -3.31 14.34
N ALA A 330 16.85 -2.38 13.90
CA ALA A 330 16.27 -2.33 12.57
C ALA A 330 17.34 -2.16 11.49
N ARG A 331 18.29 -1.24 11.69
CA ARG A 331 19.45 -1.09 10.83
C ARG A 331 20.27 -2.38 10.76
N ASN A 332 20.55 -3.00 11.90
CA ASN A 332 21.32 -4.25 11.98
C ASN A 332 20.54 -5.47 11.43
N PHE A 333 19.20 -5.43 11.43
CA PHE A 333 18.34 -6.41 10.78
C PHE A 333 18.36 -6.26 9.26
N GLU A 334 18.22 -5.04 8.73
CA GLU A 334 18.37 -4.77 7.29
C GLU A 334 19.78 -5.10 6.78
N HIS A 335 20.85 -4.70 7.48
CA HIS A 335 22.24 -4.98 7.03
C HIS A 335 22.57 -6.48 6.95
N ARG A 336 21.90 -7.33 7.74
CA ARG A 336 22.04 -8.81 7.69
C ARG A 336 21.19 -9.46 6.60
N ARG A 337 20.28 -8.70 5.97
CA ARG A 337 19.31 -9.19 4.96
C ARG A 337 19.51 -8.55 3.58
N GLU A 338 20.38 -7.54 3.49
CA GLU A 338 20.91 -6.99 2.24
C GLU A 338 21.89 -7.96 1.56
N SER A 339 21.57 -8.34 0.32
CA SER A 339 22.38 -9.25 -0.49
C SER A 339 22.33 -8.83 -1.96
N TYR A 340 23.47 -8.44 -2.50
CA TYR A 340 23.64 -7.90 -3.86
C TYR A 340 22.74 -6.70 -4.19
N GLY A 341 22.53 -5.79 -3.24
CA GLY A 341 21.69 -4.58 -3.41
C GLY A 341 20.19 -4.85 -3.24
N TRP A 342 19.78 -6.12 -3.21
CA TRP A 342 18.42 -6.52 -2.88
C TRP A 342 18.26 -6.76 -1.37
N MET A 343 17.12 -6.31 -0.82
CA MET A 343 16.75 -6.56 0.57
C MET A 343 15.85 -7.79 0.66
N ASN A 344 16.26 -8.81 1.41
CA ASN A 344 15.38 -9.97 1.65
C ASN A 344 14.24 -9.60 2.61
N ARG A 345 13.08 -9.24 2.07
CA ARG A 345 11.90 -8.82 2.85
C ARG A 345 11.05 -9.96 3.41
N ARG A 346 11.35 -11.22 3.07
CA ARG A 346 10.53 -12.39 3.43
C ARG A 346 10.62 -12.76 4.91
N ILE A 347 9.49 -12.89 5.57
CA ILE A 347 9.34 -13.30 6.97
C ILE A 347 8.24 -14.34 7.11
N TRP A 348 8.28 -15.09 8.20
CA TRP A 348 7.30 -16.10 8.53
C TRP A 348 6.63 -15.74 9.85
N ILE A 349 5.29 -15.71 9.86
CA ILE A 349 4.49 -15.38 11.04
C ILE A 349 3.81 -16.66 11.50
N VAL A 350 4.06 -17.07 12.74
CA VAL A 350 3.26 -18.09 13.42
C VAL A 350 2.16 -17.37 14.17
N LEU A 351 0.92 -17.62 13.77
CA LEU A 351 -0.31 -17.09 14.35
C LEU A 351 -0.90 -18.10 15.32
N GLU A 352 -1.25 -17.66 16.53
CA GLU A 352 -1.98 -18.45 17.52
C GLU A 352 -3.46 -18.05 17.48
N PHE A 353 -4.31 -18.94 17.00
CA PHE A 353 -5.75 -18.72 16.92
C PHE A 353 -6.48 -19.40 18.07
N SER A 354 -7.32 -18.65 18.78
CA SER A 354 -8.41 -19.21 19.58
C SER A 354 -9.60 -19.46 18.64
N VAL A 355 -10.14 -20.68 18.66
CA VAL A 355 -11.12 -21.18 17.68
C VAL A 355 -12.32 -21.78 18.42
N ASP A 356 -13.55 -21.34 18.12
CA ASP A 356 -14.75 -21.97 18.71
C ASP A 356 -15.09 -23.26 17.94
N PRO A 357 -14.96 -24.46 18.54
CA PRO A 357 -15.28 -25.72 17.87
C PRO A 357 -16.76 -25.87 17.49
N LYS A 358 -17.66 -25.04 18.03
CA LYS A 358 -19.11 -25.03 17.70
C LYS A 358 -19.46 -24.04 16.58
N SER A 359 -18.52 -23.22 16.13
CA SER A 359 -18.75 -22.16 15.13
C SER A 359 -18.62 -22.63 13.67
N VAL A 360 -18.58 -23.96 13.46
CA VAL A 360 -18.36 -24.56 12.14
C VAL A 360 -19.57 -24.39 11.22
N ASN A 361 -19.32 -23.90 10.00
CA ASN A 361 -20.33 -23.80 8.94
C ASN A 361 -20.44 -25.11 8.12
N ASP A 362 -21.63 -25.36 7.54
CA ASP A 362 -22.04 -26.61 6.87
C ASP A 362 -21.35 -26.90 5.50
N ASN A 363 -20.02 -26.88 5.45
CA ASN A 363 -19.23 -27.43 4.35
C ASN A 363 -18.31 -28.55 4.85
N ALA A 364 -18.76 -29.81 4.74
CA ALA A 364 -18.03 -30.97 5.26
C ALA A 364 -16.66 -31.22 4.61
N SER A 365 -16.39 -30.70 3.39
CA SER A 365 -15.08 -30.84 2.75
C SER A 365 -14.12 -29.70 3.06
N GLU A 366 -14.62 -28.51 3.36
CA GLU A 366 -13.82 -27.33 3.75
C GLU A 366 -14.58 -26.53 4.83
N PRO A 367 -14.59 -27.00 6.10
CA PRO A 367 -15.31 -26.36 7.18
C PRO A 367 -14.63 -25.04 7.58
N THR A 368 -15.42 -23.97 7.60
CA THR A 368 -15.01 -22.66 8.11
C THR A 368 -15.37 -22.54 9.59
N TYR A 369 -14.37 -22.29 10.45
CA TYR A 369 -14.53 -21.98 11.87
C TYR A 369 -14.34 -20.47 12.12
N SER A 370 -15.05 -19.91 13.10
CA SER A 370 -14.76 -18.59 13.65
C SER A 370 -13.54 -18.64 14.56
N ALA A 371 -12.60 -17.73 14.34
CA ALA A 371 -11.32 -17.66 15.04
C ALA A 371 -10.99 -16.22 15.49
N THR A 372 -10.03 -16.08 16.39
CA THR A 372 -9.52 -14.79 16.90
C THR A 372 -8.03 -14.94 17.20
N VAL A 373 -7.21 -13.97 16.77
CA VAL A 373 -5.76 -14.01 17.01
C VAL A 373 -5.47 -13.71 18.48
N HIS A 374 -4.95 -14.71 19.20
CA HIS A 374 -4.57 -14.61 20.60
C HIS A 374 -3.11 -14.15 20.76
N GLY A 375 -2.22 -14.58 19.87
CA GLY A 375 -0.81 -14.22 19.85
C GLY A 375 -0.21 -14.35 18.45
N TYR A 376 0.95 -13.74 18.22
CA TYR A 376 1.77 -14.03 17.04
C TYR A 376 3.27 -13.89 17.31
N SER A 377 4.07 -14.65 16.55
CA SER A 377 5.53 -14.60 16.58
C SER A 377 6.07 -14.47 15.16
N VAL A 378 6.98 -13.53 14.92
CA VAL A 378 7.56 -13.23 13.61
C VAL A 378 8.99 -13.76 13.55
N TYR A 379 9.30 -14.51 12.49
CA TYR A 379 10.57 -15.20 12.30
C TYR A 379 11.26 -14.77 11.00
N GLY A 380 12.60 -14.75 11.03
CA GLY A 380 13.44 -14.34 9.90
C GLY A 380 13.71 -15.43 8.86
N ASP A 381 13.36 -16.68 9.14
CA ASP A 381 13.63 -17.86 8.32
C ASP A 381 12.50 -18.91 8.43
N GLN A 382 12.37 -19.75 7.39
CA GLN A 382 11.34 -20.79 7.28
C GLN A 382 11.48 -21.91 8.32
N HIS A 383 12.66 -22.08 8.93
CA HIS A 383 12.87 -23.08 9.98
C HIS A 383 12.54 -22.53 11.38
N LEU A 384 12.04 -21.29 11.44
CA LEU A 384 11.62 -20.59 12.66
C LEU A 384 12.76 -20.47 13.70
N GLY A 385 14.02 -20.51 13.23
CA GLY A 385 15.21 -20.45 14.09
C GLY A 385 15.51 -19.05 14.61
N THR A 386 15.15 -18.02 13.85
CA THR A 386 15.44 -16.61 14.14
C THR A 386 14.17 -15.87 14.54
N LEU A 387 13.76 -15.94 15.81
CA LEU A 387 12.68 -15.10 16.34
C LEU A 387 13.08 -13.62 16.26
N LEU A 388 12.23 -12.79 15.64
CA LEU A 388 12.43 -11.35 15.46
C LEU A 388 11.57 -10.52 16.41
N TYR A 389 10.33 -10.97 16.64
CA TYR A 389 9.32 -10.26 17.43
C TYR A 389 8.24 -11.22 17.90
N GLN A 390 7.61 -10.90 19.03
CA GLN A 390 6.49 -11.66 19.60
C GLN A 390 5.49 -10.70 20.25
N ALA A 391 4.20 -10.92 20.00
CA ALA A 391 3.10 -10.16 20.57
C ALA A 391 2.06 -11.13 21.17
N GLY A 392 1.68 -10.88 22.43
CA GLY A 392 0.56 -11.55 23.08
C GLY A 392 -0.72 -10.73 23.02
N PRO A 393 -1.76 -11.13 23.77
CA PRO A 393 -3.10 -10.52 23.71
C PRO A 393 -3.11 -9.02 24.01
N GLU A 394 -2.29 -8.56 24.97
CA GLU A 394 -2.22 -7.14 25.36
C GLU A 394 -1.58 -6.28 24.25
N GLN A 395 -0.52 -6.78 23.61
CA GLN A 395 0.15 -6.08 22.50
C GLN A 395 -0.77 -6.01 21.28
N ILE A 396 -1.48 -7.10 20.96
CA ILE A 396 -2.47 -7.14 19.88
C ILE A 396 -3.63 -6.17 20.18
N ALA A 397 -4.14 -6.12 21.41
CA ALA A 397 -5.18 -5.18 21.80
C ALA A 397 -4.71 -3.71 21.69
N ALA A 398 -3.46 -3.42 22.06
CA ALA A 398 -2.86 -2.10 21.90
C ALA A 398 -2.70 -1.69 20.42
N GLN A 399 -2.15 -2.58 19.58
CA GLN A 399 -2.02 -2.38 18.13
C GLN A 399 -3.39 -2.14 17.48
N ARG A 400 -4.40 -2.93 17.84
CA ARG A 400 -5.79 -2.78 17.37
C ARG A 400 -6.39 -1.43 17.77
N ALA A 401 -6.18 -0.99 19.01
CA ALA A 401 -6.64 0.32 19.48
C ALA A 401 -5.92 1.49 18.77
N GLN A 402 -4.63 1.35 18.46
CA GLN A 402 -3.87 2.33 17.68
C GLN A 402 -4.34 2.39 16.23
N ALA A 403 -4.48 1.25 15.55
CA ALA A 403 -5.01 1.16 14.19
C ALA A 403 -6.42 1.77 14.08
N GLN A 404 -7.29 1.52 15.06
CA GLN A 404 -8.62 2.15 15.13
C GLN A 404 -8.55 3.68 15.31
N ARG A 405 -7.63 4.21 16.13
CA ARG A 405 -7.41 5.66 16.27
C ARG A 405 -6.91 6.29 14.97
N ILE A 406 -5.95 5.67 14.29
CA ILE A 406 -5.42 6.12 13.00
C ILE A 406 -6.53 6.09 11.93
N ALA A 407 -7.32 5.02 11.86
CA ALA A 407 -8.46 4.90 10.93
C ALA A 407 -9.61 5.87 11.27
N ALA A 408 -9.80 6.25 12.53
CA ALA A 408 -10.75 7.30 12.92
C ALA A 408 -10.23 8.70 12.50
N ALA A 409 -8.97 9.02 12.79
CA ALA A 409 -8.35 10.29 12.40
C ALA A 409 -8.33 10.47 10.88
N LYS A 410 -7.98 9.42 10.12
CA LYS A 410 -8.00 9.43 8.64
C LYS A 410 -9.41 9.66 8.08
N ARG A 411 -10.45 9.02 8.66
CA ARG A 411 -11.85 9.29 8.29
C ARG A 411 -12.27 10.72 8.63
N GLN A 412 -11.86 11.25 9.77
CA GLN A 412 -12.13 12.65 10.14
C GLN A 412 -11.46 13.63 9.18
N GLN A 413 -10.20 13.40 8.79
CA GLN A 413 -9.50 14.17 7.76
C GLN A 413 -10.20 14.10 6.39
N GLN A 414 -10.68 12.92 5.99
CA GLN A 414 -11.44 12.75 4.75
C GLN A 414 -12.77 13.51 4.76
N LEU A 415 -13.49 13.53 5.89
CA LEU A 415 -14.73 14.31 6.05
C LEU A 415 -14.47 15.83 6.00
N VAL A 416 -13.39 16.32 6.63
CA VAL A 416 -12.99 17.73 6.54
C VAL A 416 -12.59 18.09 5.11
N ALA A 417 -11.73 17.29 4.46
CA ALA A 417 -11.28 17.54 3.09
C ALA A 417 -12.43 17.53 2.06
N ARG A 418 -13.46 16.69 2.29
CA ARG A 418 -14.69 16.66 1.50
C ARG A 418 -15.49 17.95 1.68
N ARG A 419 -15.81 18.32 2.93
CA ARG A 419 -16.50 19.57 3.29
C ARG A 419 -15.81 20.79 2.69
N ASP A 420 -14.48 20.85 2.78
CA ASP A 420 -13.68 21.93 2.22
C ASP A 420 -13.73 21.97 0.68
N SER A 421 -14.02 20.86 0.00
CA SER A 421 -14.29 20.84 -1.45
C SER A 421 -15.69 21.33 -1.77
N GLU A 422 -16.70 20.83 -1.08
CA GLU A 422 -18.10 21.23 -1.24
C GLU A 422 -18.28 22.75 -1.00
N ILE A 423 -17.57 23.33 -0.02
CA ILE A 423 -17.47 24.77 0.23
C ILE A 423 -16.78 25.52 -0.92
N ARG A 424 -15.65 25.03 -1.46
CA ARG A 424 -14.97 25.66 -2.61
C ARG A 424 -15.83 25.67 -3.86
N GLU A 425 -16.49 24.55 -4.14
CA GLU A 425 -17.35 24.36 -5.31
C GLU A 425 -18.56 25.30 -5.25
N LEU A 426 -19.26 25.37 -4.11
CA LEU A 426 -20.30 26.38 -3.84
C LEU A 426 -19.78 27.81 -3.97
N GLY A 427 -18.54 28.09 -3.52
CA GLY A 427 -17.88 29.39 -3.68
C GLY A 427 -17.73 29.82 -5.15
N THR A 428 -17.44 28.89 -6.06
CA THR A 428 -17.39 29.16 -7.51
C THR A 428 -18.75 29.18 -8.20
N ALA A 429 -19.79 28.62 -7.58
CA ALA A 429 -21.12 28.51 -8.19
C ALA A 429 -21.82 29.88 -8.37
N PRO A 430 -22.77 30.00 -9.31
CA PRO A 430 -23.63 31.18 -9.42
C PRO A 430 -24.48 31.42 -8.16
N VAL A 431 -24.79 32.68 -7.86
CA VAL A 431 -25.62 33.06 -6.69
C VAL A 431 -26.96 32.28 -6.63
N PRO A 432 -27.72 32.07 -7.73
CA PRO A 432 -28.94 31.25 -7.68
C PRO A 432 -28.72 29.77 -7.35
N VAL A 433 -27.53 29.21 -7.56
CA VAL A 433 -27.19 27.83 -7.16
C VAL A 433 -26.94 27.77 -5.65
N ARG A 434 -26.23 28.78 -5.10
CA ARG A 434 -26.05 28.90 -3.64
C ARG A 434 -27.38 29.07 -2.91
N MET A 435 -28.27 29.93 -3.41
CA MET A 435 -29.60 30.13 -2.82
C MET A 435 -30.50 28.88 -2.91
N ALA A 436 -30.43 28.11 -4.01
CA ALA A 436 -31.14 26.82 -4.09
C ALA A 436 -30.61 25.81 -3.07
N ASN A 437 -29.28 25.71 -2.93
CA ASN A 437 -28.65 24.87 -1.91
C ASN A 437 -28.92 25.36 -0.48
N TRP A 438 -29.19 26.65 -0.28
CA TRP A 438 -29.64 27.19 1.00
C TRP A 438 -31.07 26.76 1.36
N VAL A 439 -32.02 26.72 0.42
CA VAL A 439 -33.40 26.33 0.73
C VAL A 439 -33.63 24.81 0.70
N ASN A 440 -32.86 24.08 -0.11
CA ASN A 440 -32.88 22.61 -0.19
C ASN A 440 -31.74 22.01 0.65
N ASP A 441 -31.91 22.13 1.97
CA ASP A 441 -30.95 21.86 3.04
C ASP A 441 -31.02 20.44 3.65
N ASP A 442 -31.81 19.56 3.05
CA ASP A 442 -31.94 18.12 3.36
C ASP A 442 -31.12 17.21 2.43
N ARG A 443 -30.63 17.78 1.32
CA ARG A 443 -29.84 17.09 0.29
C ARG A 443 -28.35 17.41 0.40
N PRO A 444 -27.48 16.60 -0.22
CA PRO A 444 -26.10 17.00 -0.55
C PRO A 444 -26.02 18.30 -1.36
N VAL A 445 -24.81 18.76 -1.66
CA VAL A 445 -24.60 19.90 -2.56
C VAL A 445 -25.01 19.55 -3.99
N GLU A 446 -25.97 20.29 -4.53
CA GLU A 446 -26.49 20.16 -5.91
C GLU A 446 -25.96 21.32 -6.77
N LEU A 447 -24.75 21.21 -7.31
CA LEU A 447 -24.09 22.28 -8.10
C LEU A 447 -24.83 22.67 -9.39
N PHE A 448 -25.67 21.77 -9.91
CA PHE A 448 -26.45 21.97 -11.14
C PHE A 448 -27.90 22.42 -10.87
N HIS A 449 -28.32 22.57 -9.61
CA HIS A 449 -29.65 23.06 -9.26
C HIS A 449 -29.57 24.54 -8.86
N SER A 450 -30.17 25.41 -9.68
CA SER A 450 -30.38 26.82 -9.37
C SER A 450 -31.82 27.08 -8.92
N LEU A 451 -32.07 28.25 -8.33
CA LEU A 451 -33.43 28.76 -8.18
C LEU A 451 -34.16 28.74 -9.52
N ASP A 452 -35.43 28.38 -9.48
CA ASP A 452 -36.30 28.22 -10.62
C ASP A 452 -36.74 29.56 -11.21
N ASN A 453 -37.06 29.55 -12.51
CA ASN A 453 -37.67 30.69 -13.17
C ASN A 453 -39.19 30.54 -13.17
N ILE A 454 -39.90 31.40 -12.44
CA ILE A 454 -41.37 31.41 -12.33
C ILE A 454 -42.11 31.33 -13.68
N ARG A 455 -41.58 31.92 -14.76
CA ARG A 455 -42.18 31.81 -16.11
C ARG A 455 -42.09 30.38 -16.65
N ALA A 456 -40.93 29.72 -16.46
CA ALA A 456 -40.72 28.34 -16.89
C ALA A 456 -41.54 27.37 -16.03
N SER A 457 -41.57 27.55 -14.70
CA SER A 457 -42.34 26.69 -13.79
C SER A 457 -43.85 26.77 -14.04
N ARG A 458 -44.39 27.98 -14.25
CA ARG A 458 -45.78 28.18 -14.70
C ARG A 458 -46.06 27.44 -16.02
N PHE A 459 -45.18 27.60 -17.00
CA PHE A 459 -45.33 26.97 -18.31
C PHE A 459 -45.32 25.44 -18.22
N ALA A 460 -44.43 24.86 -17.40
CA ALA A 460 -44.42 23.43 -17.11
C ALA A 460 -45.70 22.95 -16.41
N SER A 461 -46.19 23.69 -15.41
CA SER A 461 -47.46 23.37 -14.73
C SER A 461 -48.65 23.42 -15.70
N MET A 462 -48.74 24.45 -16.55
CA MET A 462 -49.77 24.58 -17.58
C MET A 462 -49.70 23.47 -18.64
N GLN A 463 -48.51 23.09 -19.12
CA GLN A 463 -48.34 21.91 -20.00
C GLN A 463 -48.78 20.62 -19.31
N GLY A 464 -48.62 20.52 -17.99
CA GLY A 464 -49.16 19.44 -17.16
C GLY A 464 -50.67 19.48 -16.93
N ASN A 465 -51.42 20.38 -17.58
CA ASN A 465 -52.83 20.70 -17.30
C ASN A 465 -53.07 21.19 -15.86
N GLY A 466 -52.17 22.05 -15.35
CA GLY A 466 -52.24 22.64 -14.01
C GLY A 466 -51.66 21.77 -12.89
N LYS A 467 -50.95 20.68 -13.25
CA LYS A 467 -50.31 19.78 -12.26
C LYS A 467 -49.26 20.52 -11.40
N PRO A 468 -49.06 20.08 -10.15
CA PRO A 468 -47.99 20.61 -9.31
C PRO A 468 -46.60 20.34 -9.89
N VAL A 469 -45.71 21.34 -9.81
CA VAL A 469 -44.30 21.27 -10.21
C VAL A 469 -43.45 21.67 -8.99
N PRO A 470 -42.44 20.87 -8.59
CA PRO A 470 -41.52 21.28 -7.52
C PRO A 470 -40.70 22.49 -7.97
N VAL A 471 -40.58 23.49 -7.10
CA VAL A 471 -39.80 24.72 -7.36
C VAL A 471 -39.05 25.20 -6.13
N SER A 472 -37.95 25.90 -6.35
CA SER A 472 -37.25 26.72 -5.36
C SER A 472 -37.10 28.15 -5.87
N LEU A 473 -37.74 29.12 -5.21
CA LEU A 473 -37.85 30.51 -5.68
C LEU A 473 -37.30 31.50 -4.65
N LEU A 474 -36.70 32.59 -5.14
CA LEU A 474 -36.59 33.85 -4.42
C LEU A 474 -37.90 34.62 -4.60
N VAL A 475 -38.47 35.13 -3.51
CA VAL A 475 -39.71 35.91 -3.50
C VAL A 475 -39.59 37.12 -2.56
N GLN A 476 -40.42 38.12 -2.81
CA GLN A 476 -40.67 39.24 -1.90
C GLN A 476 -42.18 39.24 -1.59
N THR A 477 -42.56 39.16 -0.31
CA THR A 477 -43.96 39.15 0.12
C THR A 477 -44.54 40.57 0.19
N GLY A 478 -45.85 40.71 0.01
CA GLY A 478 -46.58 41.96 0.24
C GLY A 478 -47.16 42.12 1.65
N GLY A 479 -47.11 41.06 2.46
CA GLY A 479 -47.69 41.00 3.80
C GLY A 479 -47.37 39.67 4.49
N SER A 480 -48.05 39.42 5.61
CA SER A 480 -47.86 38.28 6.51
C SER A 480 -49.05 37.31 6.53
N GLY A 481 -48.86 36.13 7.12
CA GLY A 481 -49.91 35.13 7.39
C GLY A 481 -49.65 33.77 6.75
N HIS A 482 -50.60 32.84 6.95
CA HIS A 482 -50.46 31.43 6.56
C HIS A 482 -50.77 31.16 5.08
N LYS A 483 -51.82 31.78 4.56
CA LYS A 483 -52.50 31.39 3.31
C LYS A 483 -52.80 32.58 2.40
N ASP A 484 -52.75 32.31 1.10
CA ASP A 484 -53.05 33.27 0.02
C ASP A 484 -52.22 34.57 0.10
N VAL A 485 -50.97 34.47 0.58
CA VAL A 485 -50.05 35.60 0.77
C VAL A 485 -49.49 36.02 -0.58
N ALA A 486 -49.94 37.19 -1.06
CA ALA A 486 -49.51 37.75 -2.32
C ALA A 486 -48.04 38.22 -2.30
N THR A 487 -47.31 37.95 -3.37
CA THR A 487 -45.95 38.46 -3.59
C THR A 487 -45.94 39.82 -4.28
N THR A 488 -45.06 40.71 -3.82
CA THR A 488 -44.66 41.92 -4.57
C THR A 488 -43.66 41.58 -5.68
N TRP A 489 -42.86 40.52 -5.51
CA TRP A 489 -42.00 39.96 -6.56
C TRP A 489 -41.81 38.44 -6.38
N PRO A 490 -41.81 37.62 -7.46
CA PRO A 490 -42.37 37.94 -8.77
C PRO A 490 -43.89 38.15 -8.65
N GLY A 491 -44.47 39.04 -9.46
CA GLY A 491 -45.91 39.31 -9.40
C GLY A 491 -46.79 38.10 -9.79
N HIS A 492 -48.08 38.21 -9.46
CA HIS A 492 -49.11 37.19 -9.73
C HIS A 492 -48.87 35.83 -9.04
N LEU A 493 -48.05 35.76 -7.99
CA LEU A 493 -47.79 34.54 -7.23
C LEU A 493 -48.43 34.65 -5.83
N SER A 494 -49.18 33.62 -5.46
CA SER A 494 -49.81 33.48 -4.16
C SER A 494 -49.13 32.34 -3.39
N LEU A 495 -48.72 32.60 -2.15
CA LEU A 495 -48.04 31.65 -1.28
C LEU A 495 -49.00 31.10 -0.23
N THR A 496 -48.89 29.81 0.08
CA THR A 496 -49.58 29.19 1.22
C THR A 496 -48.61 28.19 1.87
N MET A 497 -48.43 28.28 3.19
CA MET A 497 -47.58 27.34 3.92
C MET A 497 -48.22 25.94 3.95
N ALA A 498 -47.40 24.90 3.81
CA ALA A 498 -47.85 23.50 3.82
C ALA A 498 -47.92 22.89 5.24
N ASP A 499 -47.44 23.62 6.25
CA ASP A 499 -47.64 23.32 7.68
C ASP A 499 -48.61 24.36 8.24
N ASP A 500 -49.76 23.90 8.74
CA ASP A 500 -50.81 24.71 9.36
C ASP A 500 -50.34 25.53 10.58
N LYS A 501 -49.13 25.27 11.09
CA LYS A 501 -48.50 25.96 12.23
C LYS A 501 -47.44 26.99 11.81
N ALA A 502 -47.19 27.14 10.51
CA ALA A 502 -46.20 28.06 9.97
C ALA A 502 -46.86 29.22 9.21
N ASP A 503 -46.35 30.43 9.45
CA ASP A 503 -46.80 31.70 8.87
C ASP A 503 -45.63 32.39 8.14
N PHE A 504 -45.94 33.16 7.10
CA PHE A 504 -45.05 34.23 6.65
C PHE A 504 -45.09 35.38 7.68
N GLY A 505 -43.92 35.85 8.10
CA GLY A 505 -43.79 37.05 8.91
C GLY A 505 -44.01 38.33 8.09
N ASP A 506 -43.46 39.44 8.57
CA ASP A 506 -43.59 40.74 7.90
C ASP A 506 -43.15 40.74 6.42
N ALA A 507 -43.65 41.72 5.67
CA ALA A 507 -43.35 41.91 4.25
C ALA A 507 -41.83 42.07 4.02
N GLY A 508 -41.24 41.13 3.29
CA GLY A 508 -39.78 41.01 3.19
C GLY A 508 -39.34 40.05 2.08
N TRP A 509 -38.03 39.80 2.01
CA TRP A 509 -37.45 38.81 1.09
C TRP A 509 -37.44 37.42 1.73
N TYR A 510 -37.83 36.41 0.96
CA TYR A 510 -37.85 35.02 1.39
C TYR A 510 -37.25 34.12 0.30
N LEU A 511 -36.53 33.07 0.70
CA LEU A 511 -36.33 31.89 -0.14
C LEU A 511 -37.40 30.87 0.21
N VAL A 512 -38.08 30.32 -0.80
CA VAL A 512 -39.15 29.33 -0.62
C VAL A 512 -38.94 28.11 -1.50
N SER A 513 -39.22 26.93 -0.98
CA SER A 513 -39.24 25.66 -1.72
C SER A 513 -40.59 24.98 -1.50
N GLY A 514 -41.13 24.33 -2.54
CA GLY A 514 -42.51 23.82 -2.50
C GLY A 514 -43.05 23.33 -3.83
N LEU A 515 -44.38 23.18 -3.92
CA LEU A 515 -45.11 22.71 -5.09
C LEU A 515 -45.96 23.84 -5.71
N LEU A 516 -45.62 24.23 -6.94
CA LEU A 516 -46.31 25.27 -7.71
C LEU A 516 -47.37 24.68 -8.65
N THR A 517 -48.58 25.18 -8.58
CA THR A 517 -49.66 24.98 -9.56
C THR A 517 -49.95 26.27 -10.31
N THR A 518 -50.48 26.17 -11.53
CA THR A 518 -50.95 27.31 -12.32
C THR A 518 -52.31 26.96 -12.93
N PRO A 519 -53.37 27.75 -12.67
CA PRO A 519 -54.68 27.52 -13.27
C PRO A 519 -54.62 27.53 -14.79
N THR A 520 -55.39 26.65 -15.44
CA THR A 520 -55.48 26.53 -16.90
C THR A 520 -56.57 27.39 -17.54
N GLN A 521 -57.20 28.27 -16.74
CA GLN A 521 -58.30 29.15 -17.16
C GLN A 521 -58.09 30.56 -16.59
N GLY A 522 -58.57 31.57 -17.32
CA GLY A 522 -58.34 32.99 -17.03
C GLY A 522 -57.26 33.59 -17.94
N ASP A 523 -57.25 34.93 -18.04
CA ASP A 523 -56.14 35.65 -18.67
C ASP A 523 -55.06 35.90 -17.61
N PHE A 524 -53.84 35.43 -17.89
CA PHE A 524 -52.67 35.38 -17.00
C PHE A 524 -53.01 35.12 -15.50
N PRO A 525 -53.61 33.97 -15.15
CA PRO A 525 -54.06 33.70 -13.77
C PRO A 525 -52.90 33.63 -12.77
N ASP A 526 -53.20 33.93 -11.51
CA ASP A 526 -52.23 33.83 -10.44
C ASP A 526 -51.79 32.38 -10.21
N ALA A 527 -50.47 32.18 -10.04
CA ALA A 527 -49.91 30.88 -9.69
C ALA A 527 -49.99 30.69 -8.17
N GLN A 528 -50.20 29.46 -7.73
CA GLN A 528 -50.28 29.12 -6.31
C GLN A 528 -49.09 28.23 -5.95
N LEU A 529 -48.37 28.57 -4.89
CA LEU A 529 -47.24 27.79 -4.37
C LEU A 529 -47.53 27.32 -2.95
N SER A 530 -47.68 26.00 -2.79
CA SER A 530 -47.69 25.35 -1.49
C SER A 530 -46.25 25.22 -1.00
N VAL A 531 -45.86 26.06 -0.06
CA VAL A 531 -44.49 26.21 0.44
C VAL A 531 -44.23 25.20 1.57
N THR A 532 -43.30 24.28 1.32
CA THR A 532 -42.86 23.27 2.31
C THR A 532 -41.64 23.71 3.10
N ARG A 533 -40.86 24.69 2.60
CA ARG A 533 -39.79 25.37 3.35
C ARG A 533 -39.74 26.85 3.01
N SER A 534 -39.62 27.69 4.03
CA SER A 534 -39.45 29.13 3.92
C SER A 534 -38.26 29.59 4.76
N TYR A 535 -37.43 30.48 4.20
CA TYR A 535 -36.39 31.19 4.93
C TYR A 535 -36.62 32.69 4.80
N ALA A 536 -36.90 33.36 5.92
CA ALA A 536 -37.00 34.82 5.98
C ALA A 536 -35.60 35.44 5.97
N CYS A 537 -35.32 36.28 4.98
CA CYS A 537 -33.98 36.78 4.72
C CYS A 537 -33.70 38.09 5.47
N LYS A 538 -32.50 38.21 6.04
CA LYS A 538 -32.04 39.37 6.80
C LYS A 538 -31.52 40.49 5.90
N GLN A 539 -31.16 40.17 4.66
CA GLN A 539 -30.68 41.13 3.66
C GLN A 539 -31.57 41.15 2.41
N ALA A 540 -31.55 42.28 1.70
CA ALA A 540 -32.27 42.42 0.45
C ALA A 540 -31.85 41.35 -0.56
N GLN A 541 -32.83 40.80 -1.29
CA GLN A 541 -32.62 39.70 -2.25
C GLN A 541 -31.93 38.45 -1.65
N CYS A 542 -31.99 38.26 -0.33
CA CYS A 542 -31.40 37.12 0.37
C CYS A 542 -29.88 36.97 0.19
N ALA A 543 -29.14 38.08 0.13
CA ALA A 543 -27.67 38.05 0.05
C ALA A 543 -27.01 37.32 1.24
N ASP A 544 -27.66 37.30 2.41
CA ASP A 544 -27.27 36.53 3.60
C ASP A 544 -27.39 35.00 3.41
N ALA A 545 -28.21 34.55 2.46
CA ALA A 545 -28.38 33.14 2.09
C ALA A 545 -27.38 32.67 1.02
N THR A 546 -26.19 33.29 0.94
CA THR A 546 -25.21 33.03 -0.13
C THR A 546 -23.80 32.68 0.34
N ASP A 547 -23.54 32.52 1.64
CA ASP A 547 -22.23 32.07 2.14
C ASP A 547 -22.06 30.53 1.94
N PRO A 548 -21.04 30.08 1.18
CA PRO A 548 -20.78 28.65 0.97
C PRO A 548 -20.61 27.84 2.26
N THR A 549 -20.00 28.45 3.28
CA THR A 549 -19.69 27.83 4.57
C THR A 549 -20.96 27.55 5.35
N GLU A 550 -21.88 28.53 5.41
CA GLU A 550 -23.13 28.41 6.16
C GLU A 550 -24.15 27.50 5.46
N ILE A 551 -24.13 27.44 4.12
CA ILE A 551 -24.90 26.44 3.35
C ILE A 551 -24.49 25.03 3.77
N GLU A 552 -23.19 24.74 3.77
CA GLU A 552 -22.69 23.39 4.10
C GLU A 552 -22.85 23.07 5.60
N ASN A 553 -22.58 24.04 6.48
CA ASN A 553 -22.84 23.89 7.92
C ASN A 553 -24.32 23.50 8.20
N ARG A 554 -25.29 24.09 7.47
CA ARG A 554 -26.71 23.72 7.60
C ARG A 554 -27.03 22.32 7.05
N LYS A 555 -26.49 21.96 5.88
CA LYS A 555 -26.67 20.61 5.31
C LYS A 555 -26.16 19.52 6.27
N ILE A 556 -24.96 19.71 6.86
CA ILE A 556 -24.39 18.81 7.87
C ILE A 556 -25.26 18.75 9.14
N ALA A 557 -25.71 19.90 9.65
CA ALA A 557 -26.54 19.97 10.85
C ALA A 557 -27.89 19.24 10.67
N ASN A 558 -28.53 19.42 9.51
CA ASN A 558 -29.78 18.75 9.17
C ASN A 558 -29.62 17.25 8.96
N ALA A 559 -28.57 16.81 8.25
CA ALA A 559 -28.27 15.38 8.08
C ALA A 559 -28.04 14.69 9.43
N THR A 560 -27.34 15.36 10.35
CA THR A 560 -27.13 14.89 11.72
C THR A 560 -28.44 14.80 12.50
N GLN A 561 -29.33 15.80 12.39
CA GLN A 561 -30.66 15.76 13.02
C GLN A 561 -31.59 14.70 12.42
N ALA A 562 -31.51 14.43 11.11
CA ALA A 562 -32.27 13.38 10.46
C ALA A 562 -31.86 11.99 10.97
N ALA A 563 -30.55 11.72 11.03
CA ALA A 563 -30.00 10.49 11.60
C ALA A 563 -30.34 10.31 13.11
N ALA A 564 -30.45 11.41 13.86
CA ALA A 564 -30.86 11.37 15.27
C ALA A 564 -32.37 11.15 15.47
N ARG A 565 -33.22 11.49 14.50
CA ARG A 565 -34.68 11.27 14.56
C ARG A 565 -35.10 9.90 14.05
N ASN A 566 -34.40 9.39 13.04
CA ASN A 566 -34.54 8.02 12.54
C ASN A 566 -33.21 7.26 12.78
N PRO A 567 -32.96 6.75 14.01
CA PRO A 567 -31.90 5.77 14.19
C PRO A 567 -32.14 4.57 13.28
N ALA A 568 -31.07 4.05 12.67
CA ALA A 568 -31.15 2.85 11.85
C ALA A 568 -31.60 1.63 12.70
N PRO A 569 -32.38 0.69 12.12
CA PRO A 569 -32.82 -0.53 12.79
C PRO A 569 -31.67 -1.51 13.04
#